data_AF-A0A8J4W4J3-F1
#
_entry.id   AF-A0A8J4W4J3-F1
#
_cell.length_a   1.000
_cell.length_b   1.000
_cell.length_c   1.000
_cell.angle_alpha   90.00
_cell.angle_beta   90.00
_cell.angle_gamma   90.00
#
_symmetry.space_group_name_H-M   'P 1'
#
loop_
_entity.id
_entity.type
_entity.pdbx_description
1 polymer ?
#
loop_
_entity_poly.entity_id
_entity_poly.type
_entity_poly.pdbx_seq_one_letter_code
_entity_poly.pdbx_strand_id
1 'polypeptide(L)'
;MGAKEMNGGDGNPFTRFAFTSGSRDDSSARTTNKRQRSEDATDLSRPKKLERLVKTEHESKTDAEPCVVSFDNRLELLLQLFKVRESMETPIDNFGTQVCVAPGVTSAKVERFQLLVGALLSSQTQDPITYAAMQRLHELGEDAGGLTIETVLDTSEDKLDELLKPVGFHHRKAQQLKRVASILHTQHHNDIPHSLDGLLALPGIGPKISRVILLLAWGKVDGIVVDTHVHRLAQRLDLK
;
A
#
# COMPACT_ATOMS: atom_id res chain seq x y z
N MET A 1 24.42 -45.67 22.53
CA MET A 1 23.35 -44.68 22.80
C MET A 1 24.01 -43.33 22.98
N GLY A 2 23.85 -42.43 22.02
CA GLY A 2 24.42 -41.09 22.04
C GLY A 2 23.79 -40.30 20.90
N ALA A 3 22.69 -39.62 21.21
CA ALA A 3 21.86 -38.92 20.26
C ALA A 3 22.60 -37.72 19.66
N LYS A 4 22.48 -37.60 18.34
CA LYS A 4 22.98 -36.51 17.51
C LYS A 4 21.95 -35.38 17.60
N GLU A 5 22.31 -34.27 18.24
CA GLU A 5 21.50 -33.05 18.18
C GLU A 5 21.48 -32.52 16.74
N MET A 6 20.29 -32.49 16.14
CA MET A 6 20.04 -31.79 14.90
C MET A 6 19.38 -30.45 15.25
N ASN A 7 20.16 -29.37 15.15
CA ASN A 7 19.63 -28.02 15.13
C ASN A 7 18.82 -27.83 13.84
N GLY A 8 17.50 -27.94 13.95
CA GLY A 8 16.55 -27.52 12.93
C GLY A 8 16.49 -26.00 12.89
N GLY A 9 17.32 -25.39 12.05
CA GLY A 9 17.19 -23.99 11.67
C GLY A 9 15.97 -23.83 10.77
N ASP A 10 14.97 -23.10 11.27
CA ASP A 10 13.74 -22.75 10.58
C ASP A 10 14.07 -22.09 9.22
N GLY A 11 13.65 -22.72 8.12
CA GLY A 11 14.08 -22.43 6.74
C GLY A 11 13.59 -21.11 6.14
N ASN A 12 13.16 -20.16 6.98
CA ASN A 12 12.63 -18.88 6.54
C ASN A 12 13.71 -17.76 6.66
N PRO A 13 14.30 -17.30 5.53
CA PRO A 13 15.38 -16.31 5.52
C PRO A 13 14.94 -14.89 5.96
N PHE A 14 13.65 -14.71 6.28
CA PHE A 14 13.07 -13.43 6.70
C PHE A 14 12.82 -13.33 8.20
N THR A 15 13.09 -14.38 8.98
CA THR A 15 12.98 -14.36 10.46
C THR A 15 13.83 -13.27 11.09
N ARG A 16 14.96 -12.91 10.47
CA ARG A 16 15.82 -11.78 10.88
C ARG A 16 15.15 -10.40 10.82
N PHE A 17 14.05 -10.26 10.09
CA PHE A 17 13.27 -9.02 9.99
C PHE A 17 12.03 -9.01 10.90
N ALA A 18 11.72 -10.12 11.56
CA ALA A 18 10.65 -10.16 12.54
C ALA A 18 11.10 -9.39 13.79
N PHE A 19 10.37 -8.33 14.13
CA PHE A 19 10.55 -7.65 15.42
C PHE A 19 10.24 -8.64 16.54
N THR A 20 11.20 -8.93 17.41
CA THR A 20 10.98 -9.73 18.60
C THR A 20 9.98 -9.01 19.50
N SER A 21 8.79 -9.58 19.67
CA SER A 21 7.83 -9.12 20.67
C SER A 21 8.36 -9.48 22.06
N GLY A 22 9.19 -8.61 22.62
CA GLY A 22 9.61 -8.71 24.01
C GLY A 22 8.40 -8.58 24.93
N SER A 23 8.19 -9.59 25.78
CA SER A 23 7.22 -9.61 26.86
C SER A 23 7.32 -8.35 27.72
N ARG A 24 6.23 -7.58 27.81
CA ARG A 24 6.07 -6.54 28.82
C ARG A 24 4.73 -6.77 29.52
N ASP A 25 4.84 -7.11 30.79
CA ASP A 25 3.73 -7.24 31.73
C ASP A 25 2.96 -5.92 31.85
N ASP A 26 1.65 -6.10 32.01
CA ASP A 26 0.60 -5.08 32.01
C ASP A 26 0.53 -4.33 33.34
N SER A 27 0.45 -2.99 33.29
CA SER A 27 -0.29 -2.16 34.25
C SER A 27 -0.11 -0.65 33.96
N SER A 28 -1.12 -0.02 33.37
CA SER A 28 -1.74 1.21 33.92
C SER A 28 -2.76 1.80 32.95
N ALA A 29 -3.94 2.06 33.51
CA ALA A 29 -5.10 2.65 32.86
C ALA A 29 -4.81 4.07 32.31
N ARG A 30 -5.33 4.38 31.11
CA ARG A 30 -5.44 5.76 30.65
C ARG A 30 -6.77 6.04 29.94
N THR A 31 -7.53 6.90 30.62
CA THR A 31 -8.85 7.45 30.36
C THR A 31 -9.02 8.03 28.95
N THR A 32 -10.16 7.72 28.32
CA THR A 32 -10.65 8.29 27.06
C THR A 32 -11.39 9.61 27.35
N ASN A 33 -10.98 10.70 26.72
CA ASN A 33 -11.73 11.96 26.74
C ASN A 33 -12.46 12.16 25.40
N LYS A 34 -13.78 11.95 25.48
CA LYS A 34 -14.81 12.25 24.48
C LYS A 34 -15.04 13.76 24.47
N ARG A 35 -14.75 14.45 23.37
CA ARG A 35 -15.21 15.84 23.16
C ARG A 35 -16.47 15.84 22.31
N GLN A 36 -17.53 16.34 22.92
CA GLN A 36 -18.86 16.53 22.36
C GLN A 36 -18.90 17.71 21.39
N ARG A 37 -19.81 17.58 20.44
CA ARG A 37 -20.25 18.55 19.44
C ARG A 37 -21.25 19.51 20.11
N SER A 38 -21.18 20.80 19.79
CA SER A 38 -22.27 21.75 20.02
C SER A 38 -22.55 22.48 18.71
N GLU A 39 -23.82 22.45 18.33
CA GLU A 39 -24.43 23.17 17.23
C GLU A 39 -24.80 24.57 17.73
N ASP A 40 -24.59 25.62 16.93
CA ASP A 40 -25.54 26.71 16.86
C ASP A 40 -25.49 27.42 15.49
N ALA A 41 -26.62 27.98 15.10
CA ALA A 41 -27.09 28.06 13.72
C ALA A 41 -26.97 29.43 13.02
N THR A 42 -27.43 29.45 11.76
CA THR A 42 -27.86 30.59 10.91
C THR A 42 -26.71 31.37 10.23
N ASP A 43 -26.76 31.86 8.99
CA ASP A 43 -27.84 32.00 8.02
C ASP A 43 -27.29 32.21 6.58
N LEU A 44 -28.07 31.78 5.60
CA LEU A 44 -28.22 32.21 4.20
C LEU A 44 -27.03 32.60 3.27
N SER A 45 -27.07 31.94 2.10
CA SER A 45 -26.98 32.48 0.72
C SER A 45 -25.67 32.29 -0.08
N ARG A 46 -25.87 31.74 -1.28
CA ARG A 46 -24.91 31.40 -2.36
C ARG A 46 -24.97 32.50 -3.45
N PRO A 47 -24.15 32.43 -4.51
CA PRO A 47 -22.81 33.01 -4.69
C PRO A 47 -22.82 34.26 -5.60
N LYS A 48 -21.76 35.09 -5.61
CA LYS A 48 -21.49 36.00 -6.73
C LYS A 48 -20.02 36.03 -7.14
N LYS A 49 -19.83 35.62 -8.40
CA LYS A 49 -18.71 35.90 -9.31
C LYS A 49 -18.36 37.39 -9.25
N LEU A 50 -17.08 37.73 -9.06
CA LEU A 50 -16.58 39.06 -9.35
C LEU A 50 -15.26 38.95 -10.13
N GLU A 51 -15.41 38.97 -11.44
CA GLU A 51 -14.37 39.47 -12.33
C GLU A 51 -14.08 40.92 -11.93
N ARG A 52 -12.81 41.25 -11.67
CA ARG A 52 -12.38 42.65 -11.65
C ARG A 52 -10.97 42.75 -12.24
N LEU A 53 -11.00 42.97 -13.56
CA LEU A 53 -10.07 43.78 -14.37
C LEU A 53 -8.81 44.27 -13.65
N VAL A 54 -7.68 43.69 -14.05
CA VAL A 54 -6.33 44.24 -13.79
C VAL A 54 -6.21 45.57 -14.53
N LYS A 55 -6.09 46.67 -13.79
CA LYS A 55 -5.58 47.93 -14.31
C LYS A 55 -4.06 47.81 -14.39
N THR A 56 -3.53 47.91 -15.60
CA THR A 56 -2.11 48.03 -15.87
C THR A 56 -1.71 49.47 -15.59
N GLU A 57 -1.00 49.71 -14.49
CA GLU A 57 -0.25 50.95 -14.27
C GLU A 57 1.23 50.62 -14.38
N HIS A 58 1.84 51.18 -15.42
CA HIS A 58 3.24 51.06 -15.77
C HIS A 58 4.00 52.11 -14.95
N GLU A 59 4.71 51.69 -13.91
CA GLU A 59 5.80 52.50 -13.35
C GLU A 59 7.09 51.69 -13.42
N SER A 60 7.94 52.06 -14.37
CA SER A 60 9.31 51.61 -14.50
C SER A 60 10.16 52.24 -13.40
N LYS A 61 10.54 51.45 -12.41
CA LYS A 61 11.72 51.74 -11.59
C LYS A 61 12.78 50.70 -11.88
N THR A 62 13.85 51.22 -12.48
CA THR A 62 15.04 50.49 -12.91
C THR A 62 15.97 50.34 -11.72
N ASP A 63 15.76 49.31 -10.93
CA ASP A 63 16.81 48.78 -10.05
C ASP A 63 17.13 47.38 -10.55
N ALA A 64 18.16 47.30 -11.40
CA ALA A 64 18.67 46.04 -11.92
C ALA A 64 19.42 45.33 -10.78
N GLU A 65 18.67 44.63 -9.92
CA GLU A 65 19.26 43.52 -9.18
C GLU A 65 19.72 42.48 -10.21
N PRO A 66 20.94 41.93 -10.09
CA PRO A 66 21.38 40.89 -10.99
C PRO A 66 20.36 39.75 -10.94
N CYS A 67 19.74 39.46 -12.08
CA CYS A 67 18.88 38.29 -12.23
C CYS A 67 19.75 37.06 -11.96
N VAL A 68 19.74 36.59 -10.71
CA VAL A 68 20.28 35.29 -10.37
C VAL A 68 19.37 34.32 -11.07
N VAL A 69 19.77 33.90 -12.27
CA VAL A 69 19.09 32.84 -12.99
C VAL A 69 19.23 31.61 -12.11
N SER A 70 18.20 31.30 -11.34
CA SER A 70 18.11 30.07 -10.58
C SER A 70 18.14 28.96 -11.63
N PHE A 71 19.31 28.34 -11.80
CA PHE A 71 19.45 27.22 -12.71
C PHE A 71 18.58 26.09 -12.13
N ASP A 72 17.50 25.79 -12.84
CA ASP A 72 16.60 24.70 -12.49
C ASP A 72 17.30 23.37 -12.75
N ASN A 73 18.07 22.93 -11.76
CA ASN A 73 18.84 21.69 -11.81
C ASN A 73 17.95 20.46 -11.56
N ARG A 74 16.62 20.60 -11.44
CA ARG A 74 15.72 19.47 -11.11
C ARG A 74 15.74 18.40 -12.20
N LEU A 75 15.79 18.82 -13.48
CA LEU A 75 15.90 17.88 -14.60
C LEU A 75 17.21 17.08 -14.54
N GLU A 76 18.32 17.76 -14.30
CA GLU A 76 19.63 17.09 -14.20
C GLU A 76 19.69 16.14 -13.01
N LEU A 77 19.17 16.56 -11.85
CA LEU A 77 19.08 15.71 -10.67
C LEU A 77 18.18 14.49 -10.90
N LEU A 78 17.05 14.65 -11.61
CA LEU A 78 16.17 13.54 -11.96
C LEU A 78 16.86 12.54 -12.91
N LEU A 79 17.62 13.04 -13.89
CA LEU A 79 18.41 12.20 -14.80
C LEU A 79 19.55 11.46 -14.06
N GLN A 80 20.18 12.11 -13.09
CA GLN A 80 21.18 11.46 -12.22
C GLN A 80 20.54 10.35 -11.37
N LEU A 81 19.38 10.60 -10.75
CA LEU A 81 18.64 9.59 -9.99
C LEU A 81 18.24 8.40 -10.85
N PHE A 82 17.82 8.65 -12.10
CA PHE A 82 17.51 7.61 -13.06
C PHE A 82 18.72 6.71 -13.33
N LYS A 83 19.87 7.31 -13.66
CA LYS A 83 21.14 6.57 -13.88
C LYS A 83 21.58 5.78 -12.66
N VAL A 84 21.45 6.34 -11.45
CA VAL A 84 21.77 5.61 -10.21
C VAL A 84 20.87 4.40 -10.05
N ARG A 85 19.55 4.54 -10.31
CA ARG A 85 18.59 3.42 -10.22
C ARG A 85 18.84 2.32 -11.22
N GLU A 86 19.42 2.60 -12.39
CA GLU A 86 19.85 1.55 -13.34
C GLU A 86 20.89 0.60 -12.71
N SER A 87 21.74 1.12 -11.82
CA SER A 87 22.82 0.37 -11.18
C SER A 87 22.52 -0.13 -9.75
N MET A 88 21.37 0.24 -9.19
CA MET A 88 21.03 0.01 -7.79
C MET A 88 19.73 -0.77 -7.64
N GLU A 89 19.85 -2.01 -7.15
CA GLU A 89 18.69 -2.82 -6.78
C GLU A 89 18.06 -2.36 -5.46
N THR A 90 16.74 -2.36 -5.43
CA THR A 90 15.94 -2.10 -4.23
C THR A 90 14.94 -3.23 -3.97
N PRO A 91 14.46 -3.40 -2.73
CA PRO A 91 13.52 -4.47 -2.40
C PRO A 91 12.26 -4.51 -3.27
N ILE A 92 11.73 -3.37 -3.70
CA ILE A 92 10.52 -3.30 -4.54
C ILE A 92 10.72 -3.90 -5.93
N ASP A 93 11.96 -3.93 -6.42
CA ASP A 93 12.30 -4.49 -7.72
C ASP A 93 12.18 -6.04 -7.68
N ASN A 94 12.55 -6.64 -6.54
CA ASN A 94 12.58 -8.09 -6.34
C ASN A 94 11.35 -8.65 -5.61
N PHE A 95 10.67 -7.84 -4.80
CA PHE A 95 9.61 -8.25 -3.88
C PHE A 95 8.35 -7.38 -3.98
N GLY A 96 8.22 -6.56 -5.02
CA GLY A 96 7.05 -5.72 -5.24
C GLY A 96 5.75 -6.52 -5.41
N THR A 97 4.61 -5.83 -5.32
CA THR A 97 3.30 -6.49 -5.45
C THR A 97 3.15 -7.23 -6.79
N GLN A 98 3.78 -6.74 -7.86
CA GLN A 98 3.75 -7.37 -9.19
C GLN A 98 4.34 -8.78 -9.23
N VAL A 99 5.22 -9.14 -8.28
CA VAL A 99 5.80 -10.50 -8.19
C VAL A 99 5.12 -11.37 -7.13
N CYS A 100 4.07 -10.88 -6.46
CA CYS A 100 3.36 -11.62 -5.42
C CYS A 100 2.38 -12.67 -5.97
N VAL A 101 2.29 -12.84 -7.29
CA VAL A 101 1.45 -13.85 -7.94
C VAL A 101 2.18 -15.19 -7.97
N ALA A 102 1.47 -16.28 -7.67
CA ALA A 102 2.05 -17.62 -7.71
C ALA A 102 2.50 -18.00 -9.15
N PRO A 103 3.64 -18.69 -9.31
CA PRO A 103 4.06 -19.18 -10.62
C PRO A 103 3.05 -20.21 -11.15
N GLY A 104 2.66 -20.09 -12.42
CA GLY A 104 1.74 -21.04 -13.08
C GLY A 104 0.25 -20.67 -13.02
N VAL A 105 -0.10 -19.55 -12.39
CA VAL A 105 -1.48 -19.03 -12.42
C VAL A 105 -1.91 -18.75 -13.85
N THR A 106 -2.95 -19.45 -14.30
CA THR A 106 -3.53 -19.29 -15.64
C THR A 106 -4.84 -18.49 -15.62
N SER A 107 -5.52 -18.46 -14.47
CA SER A 107 -6.78 -17.72 -14.31
C SER A 107 -6.51 -16.26 -13.97
N ALA A 108 -6.92 -15.35 -14.85
CA ALA A 108 -6.79 -13.91 -14.62
C ALA A 108 -7.52 -13.46 -13.34
N LYS A 109 -8.62 -14.10 -12.95
CA LYS A 109 -9.32 -13.77 -11.69
C LYS A 109 -8.46 -14.07 -10.46
N VAL A 110 -7.77 -15.20 -10.48
CA VAL A 110 -6.90 -15.65 -9.39
C VAL A 110 -5.66 -14.76 -9.30
N GLU A 111 -5.05 -14.44 -10.43
CA GLU A 111 -3.94 -13.49 -10.52
C GLU A 111 -4.31 -12.13 -9.91
N ARG A 112 -5.44 -11.55 -10.34
CA ARG A 112 -5.94 -10.28 -9.81
C ARG A 112 -6.22 -10.33 -8.32
N PHE A 113 -6.78 -11.43 -7.83
CA PHE A 113 -6.99 -11.62 -6.40
C PHE A 113 -5.67 -11.68 -5.63
N GLN A 114 -4.66 -12.40 -6.12
CA GLN A 114 -3.35 -12.47 -5.47
C GLN A 114 -2.65 -11.10 -5.43
N LEU A 115 -2.75 -10.32 -6.51
CA LEU A 115 -2.28 -8.92 -6.54
C LEU A 115 -2.99 -8.08 -5.46
N LEU A 116 -4.32 -8.22 -5.34
CA LEU A 116 -5.12 -7.53 -4.32
C LEU A 116 -4.65 -7.87 -2.90
N VAL A 117 -4.44 -9.15 -2.60
CA VAL A 117 -3.98 -9.61 -1.29
C VAL A 117 -2.57 -9.08 -1.01
N GLY A 118 -1.65 -9.16 -1.98
CA GLY A 118 -0.30 -8.61 -1.85
C GLY A 118 -0.29 -7.11 -1.52
N ALA A 119 -1.14 -6.31 -2.19
CA ALA A 119 -1.26 -4.88 -1.91
C ALA A 119 -1.93 -4.57 -0.56
N LEU A 120 -2.90 -5.39 -0.13
CA LEU A 120 -3.53 -5.25 1.18
C LEU A 120 -2.53 -5.53 2.31
N LEU A 121 -1.72 -6.59 2.16
CA LEU A 121 -0.72 -6.99 3.13
C LEU A 121 0.48 -6.03 3.19
N SER A 122 0.84 -5.36 2.09
CA SER A 122 2.00 -4.44 2.04
C SER A 122 1.81 -3.17 2.88
N SER A 123 0.57 -2.82 3.25
CA SER A 123 0.32 -1.64 4.07
C SER A 123 1.05 -1.72 5.42
N GLN A 124 1.98 -0.79 5.69
CA GLN A 124 2.82 -0.81 6.90
C GLN A 124 3.58 -2.13 7.09
N THR A 125 4.06 -2.74 6.02
CA THR A 125 4.88 -3.95 6.04
C THR A 125 5.95 -3.85 4.95
N GLN A 126 7.15 -4.36 5.21
CA GLN A 126 8.23 -4.33 4.22
C GLN A 126 7.94 -5.31 3.07
N ASP A 127 8.41 -4.97 1.87
CA ASP A 127 8.16 -5.78 0.66
C ASP A 127 8.62 -7.25 0.81
N PRO A 128 9.82 -7.57 1.33
CA PRO A 128 10.26 -8.95 1.48
C PRO A 128 9.39 -9.76 2.46
N ILE A 129 8.90 -9.12 3.52
CA ILE A 129 8.00 -9.76 4.51
C ILE A 129 6.64 -10.03 3.87
N THR A 130 6.13 -9.08 3.08
CA THR A 130 4.88 -9.22 2.34
C THR A 130 4.97 -10.37 1.34
N TYR A 131 6.04 -10.41 0.55
CA TYR A 131 6.30 -11.48 -0.41
C TYR A 131 6.36 -12.84 0.29
N ALA A 132 7.10 -12.98 1.40
CA ALA A 132 7.18 -14.22 2.16
C ALA A 132 5.83 -14.64 2.78
N ALA A 133 4.97 -13.69 3.15
CA ALA A 133 3.61 -13.97 3.58
C ALA A 133 2.75 -14.50 2.42
N MET A 134 2.86 -13.90 1.23
CA MET A 134 2.17 -14.39 0.03
C MET A 134 2.59 -15.81 -0.34
N GLN A 135 3.89 -16.13 -0.27
CA GLN A 135 4.37 -17.51 -0.51
C GLN A 135 3.71 -18.51 0.44
N ARG A 136 3.66 -18.22 1.74
CA ARG A 136 2.99 -19.07 2.74
C ARG A 136 1.49 -19.19 2.51
N LEU A 137 0.84 -18.14 2.01
CA LEU A 137 -0.58 -18.19 1.63
C LEU A 137 -0.80 -19.06 0.39
N HIS A 138 0.12 -19.07 -0.57
CA HIS A 138 0.02 -19.92 -1.77
C HIS A 138 0.07 -21.41 -1.43
N GLU A 139 0.75 -21.81 -0.35
CA GLU A 139 0.78 -23.19 0.15
C GLU A 139 -0.60 -23.72 0.61
N LEU A 140 -1.59 -22.83 0.76
CA LEU A 140 -2.99 -23.23 1.03
C LEU A 140 -3.74 -23.70 -0.22
N GLY A 141 -3.25 -23.38 -1.41
CA GLY A 141 -3.86 -23.83 -2.67
C GLY A 141 -3.45 -25.27 -2.99
N GLU A 142 -4.42 -26.09 -3.42
CA GLU A 142 -4.17 -27.51 -3.72
C GLU A 142 -3.48 -27.74 -5.09
N ASP A 143 -3.33 -26.70 -5.92
CA ASP A 143 -2.81 -26.77 -7.29
C ASP A 143 -1.84 -25.62 -7.63
N ALA A 144 -1.31 -25.62 -8.86
CA ALA A 144 -0.52 -24.53 -9.47
C ALA A 144 -1.24 -23.16 -9.52
N GLY A 145 -2.50 -23.08 -9.09
CA GLY A 145 -3.28 -21.85 -9.00
C GLY A 145 -2.97 -20.97 -7.79
N GLY A 146 -2.27 -21.46 -6.77
CA GLY A 146 -1.95 -20.70 -5.56
C GLY A 146 -3.18 -20.29 -4.73
N LEU A 147 -3.14 -19.08 -4.13
CA LEU A 147 -4.21 -18.59 -3.25
C LEU A 147 -5.44 -18.16 -4.05
N THR A 148 -6.62 -18.66 -3.68
CA THR A 148 -7.92 -18.33 -4.28
C THR A 148 -8.89 -17.76 -3.23
N ILE A 149 -10.00 -17.19 -3.68
CA ILE A 149 -11.04 -16.68 -2.77
C ILE A 149 -11.64 -17.82 -1.94
N GLU A 150 -11.88 -18.97 -2.57
CA GLU A 150 -12.46 -20.16 -1.93
C GLU A 150 -11.53 -20.72 -0.86
N THR A 151 -10.23 -20.84 -1.15
CA THR A 151 -9.26 -21.34 -0.15
C THR A 151 -9.15 -20.43 1.06
N VAL A 152 -9.26 -19.10 0.88
CA VAL A 152 -9.33 -18.14 1.99
C VAL A 152 -10.60 -18.30 2.82
N LEU A 153 -11.75 -18.55 2.17
CA LEU A 153 -13.02 -18.75 2.87
C LEU A 153 -13.02 -20.05 3.69
N ASP A 154 -12.45 -21.11 3.15
CA ASP A 154 -12.36 -22.42 3.81
C ASP A 154 -11.32 -22.44 4.95
N THR A 155 -10.30 -21.58 4.88
CA THR A 155 -9.24 -21.50 5.91
C THR A 155 -9.69 -20.66 7.10
N SER A 156 -9.61 -21.17 8.34
CA SER A 156 -9.99 -20.42 9.55
C SER A 156 -9.22 -19.09 9.70
N GLU A 157 -9.85 -18.11 10.36
CA GLU A 157 -9.22 -16.81 10.61
C GLU A 157 -7.92 -16.96 11.41
N ASP A 158 -7.91 -17.82 12.44
CA ASP A 158 -6.72 -18.11 13.26
C ASP A 158 -5.58 -18.69 12.41
N LYS A 159 -5.89 -19.59 11.46
CA LYS A 159 -4.86 -20.16 10.58
C LYS A 159 -4.31 -19.11 9.60
N LEU A 160 -5.16 -18.22 9.07
CA LEU A 160 -4.70 -17.09 8.26
C LEU A 160 -3.82 -16.16 9.08
N ASP A 161 -4.20 -15.88 10.32
CA ASP A 161 -3.45 -15.02 11.22
C ASP A 161 -2.05 -15.57 11.53
N GLU A 162 -1.96 -16.88 11.82
CA GLU A 162 -0.71 -17.61 12.03
C GLU A 162 0.23 -17.49 10.82
N LEU A 163 -0.30 -17.67 9.60
CA LEU A 163 0.47 -17.51 8.36
C LEU A 163 0.92 -16.06 8.15
N LEU A 164 0.17 -15.09 8.68
CA LEU A 164 0.47 -13.67 8.54
C LEU A 164 1.34 -13.09 9.66
N LYS A 165 1.65 -13.82 10.75
CA LYS A 165 2.38 -13.31 11.94
C LYS A 165 3.50 -12.27 11.72
N PRO A 166 4.43 -12.43 10.75
CA PRO A 166 5.48 -11.44 10.50
C PRO A 166 4.99 -10.10 9.90
N VAL A 167 3.79 -10.08 9.33
CA VAL A 167 3.15 -8.92 8.70
C VAL A 167 2.67 -7.96 9.78
N GLY A 168 2.90 -6.66 9.60
CA GLY A 168 2.41 -5.64 10.53
C GLY A 168 0.88 -5.65 10.59
N PHE A 169 0.32 -5.64 11.80
CA PHE A 169 -1.13 -5.72 12.05
C PHE A 169 -1.81 -7.00 11.50
N HIS A 170 -1.11 -8.14 11.55
CA HIS A 170 -1.57 -9.42 10.99
C HIS A 170 -2.99 -9.82 11.42
N HIS A 171 -3.36 -9.73 12.70
CA HIS A 171 -4.71 -10.03 13.20
C HIS A 171 -5.80 -9.27 12.42
N ARG A 172 -5.62 -7.96 12.27
CA ARG A 172 -6.58 -7.11 11.54
C ARG A 172 -6.60 -7.44 10.05
N LYS A 173 -5.44 -7.77 9.47
CA LYS A 173 -5.32 -8.12 8.05
C LYS A 173 -5.93 -9.48 7.74
N ALA A 174 -5.81 -10.48 8.62
CA ALA A 174 -6.48 -11.77 8.49
C ALA A 174 -8.01 -11.60 8.45
N GLN A 175 -8.55 -10.82 9.40
CA GLN A 175 -9.96 -10.43 9.43
C GLN A 175 -10.41 -9.71 8.16
N GLN A 176 -9.63 -8.73 7.70
CA GLN A 176 -9.92 -7.98 6.48
C GLN A 176 -9.90 -8.88 5.25
N LEU A 177 -8.89 -9.74 5.12
CA LEU A 177 -8.75 -10.68 4.01
C LEU A 177 -9.97 -11.59 3.92
N LYS A 178 -10.40 -12.16 5.05
CA LYS A 178 -11.59 -13.03 5.10
C LYS A 178 -12.88 -12.29 4.71
N ARG A 179 -13.04 -11.04 5.16
CA ARG A 179 -14.18 -10.18 4.79
C ARG A 179 -14.16 -9.81 3.30
N VAL A 180 -13.00 -9.43 2.78
CA VAL A 180 -12.83 -9.14 1.34
C VAL A 180 -13.20 -10.38 0.53
N ALA A 181 -12.64 -11.54 0.85
CA ALA A 181 -12.96 -12.79 0.15
C ALA A 181 -14.47 -13.09 0.15
N SER A 182 -15.16 -12.89 1.28
CA SER A 182 -16.61 -13.08 1.38
C SER A 182 -17.40 -12.11 0.47
N ILE A 183 -17.02 -10.83 0.43
CA ILE A 183 -17.64 -9.84 -0.47
C ILE A 183 -17.39 -10.20 -1.93
N LEU A 184 -16.16 -10.57 -2.29
CA LEU A 184 -15.82 -10.93 -3.67
C LEU A 184 -16.55 -12.19 -4.15
N HIS A 185 -16.68 -13.18 -3.27
CA HIS A 185 -17.43 -14.40 -3.57
C HIS A 185 -18.92 -14.12 -3.83
N THR A 186 -19.54 -13.32 -2.95
CA THR A 186 -20.99 -13.08 -2.97
C THR A 186 -21.43 -12.02 -3.99
N GLN A 187 -20.65 -10.97 -4.19
CA GLN A 187 -21.06 -9.78 -4.97
C GLN A 187 -20.30 -9.61 -6.28
N HIS A 188 -19.13 -10.25 -6.43
CA HIS A 188 -18.25 -10.05 -7.57
C HIS A 188 -17.87 -11.34 -8.30
N HIS A 189 -18.61 -12.44 -8.06
CA HIS A 189 -18.46 -13.71 -8.77
C HIS A 189 -17.00 -14.20 -8.84
N ASN A 190 -16.34 -14.22 -7.67
CA ASN A 190 -14.95 -14.63 -7.50
C ASN A 190 -13.93 -13.79 -8.29
N ASP A 191 -14.22 -12.53 -8.57
CA ASP A 191 -13.28 -11.57 -9.19
C ASP A 191 -13.24 -10.27 -8.38
N ILE A 192 -12.25 -9.41 -8.65
CA ILE A 192 -12.15 -8.10 -8.02
C ILE A 192 -12.92 -7.03 -8.82
N PRO A 193 -13.37 -5.93 -8.21
CA PRO A 193 -13.94 -4.80 -8.95
C PRO A 193 -12.96 -4.19 -9.96
N HIS A 194 -13.49 -3.77 -11.11
CA HIS A 194 -12.73 -3.16 -12.22
C HIS A 194 -12.80 -1.62 -12.27
N SER A 195 -13.34 -1.01 -11.19
CA SER A 195 -13.50 0.43 -11.01
C SER A 195 -12.88 0.88 -9.68
N LEU A 196 -12.46 2.14 -9.63
CA LEU A 196 -11.86 2.73 -8.43
C LEU A 196 -12.84 2.70 -7.24
N ASP A 197 -14.08 3.13 -7.46
CA ASP A 197 -15.12 3.16 -6.41
C ASP A 197 -15.44 1.77 -5.88
N GLY A 198 -15.46 0.75 -6.76
CA GLY A 198 -15.67 -0.64 -6.36
C GLY A 198 -14.53 -1.16 -5.48
N LEU A 199 -13.28 -0.84 -5.83
CA LEU A 199 -12.12 -1.21 -5.01
C LEU A 199 -12.12 -0.48 -3.67
N LEU A 200 -12.50 0.80 -3.64
CA LEU A 200 -12.61 1.61 -2.42
C LEU A 200 -13.71 1.14 -1.46
N ALA A 201 -14.74 0.46 -1.98
CA ALA A 201 -15.79 -0.14 -1.15
C ALA A 201 -15.29 -1.36 -0.36
N LEU A 202 -14.17 -1.97 -0.76
CA LEU A 202 -13.60 -3.12 -0.06
C LEU A 202 -12.93 -2.72 1.26
N PRO A 203 -13.13 -3.47 2.35
CA PRO A 203 -12.60 -3.10 3.65
C PRO A 203 -11.07 -3.14 3.68
N GLY A 204 -10.45 -2.05 4.13
CA GLY A 204 -8.99 -1.93 4.22
C GLY A 204 -8.33 -1.44 2.93
N ILE A 205 -9.10 -1.21 1.86
CA ILE A 205 -8.58 -0.69 0.59
C ILE A 205 -8.78 0.83 0.54
N GLY A 206 -7.66 1.55 0.53
CA GLY A 206 -7.65 3.01 0.38
C GLY A 206 -7.39 3.48 -1.06
N PRO A 207 -7.36 4.81 -1.28
CA PRO A 207 -7.09 5.41 -2.60
C PRO A 207 -5.76 4.98 -3.22
N LYS A 208 -4.72 4.76 -2.40
CA LYS A 208 -3.42 4.30 -2.89
C LYS A 208 -3.51 2.86 -3.42
N ILE A 209 -4.04 1.96 -2.61
CA ILE A 209 -4.12 0.53 -2.92
C ILE A 209 -5.03 0.31 -4.13
N SER A 210 -6.20 0.95 -4.16
CA SER A 210 -7.14 0.84 -5.28
C SER A 210 -6.51 1.26 -6.62
N ARG A 211 -5.75 2.37 -6.68
CA ARG A 211 -5.05 2.81 -7.89
C ARG A 211 -3.93 1.86 -8.31
N VAL A 212 -3.13 1.35 -7.37
CA VAL A 212 -2.10 0.33 -7.65
C VAL A 212 -2.73 -0.93 -8.25
N ILE A 213 -3.82 -1.41 -7.66
CA ILE A 213 -4.52 -2.59 -8.16
C ILE A 213 -5.16 -2.32 -9.51
N LEU A 214 -5.78 -1.16 -9.72
CA LEU A 214 -6.37 -0.82 -11.01
C LEU A 214 -5.32 -0.82 -12.14
N LEU A 215 -4.09 -0.37 -11.83
CA LEU A 215 -2.97 -0.47 -12.74
C LEU A 215 -2.50 -1.92 -12.95
N LEU A 216 -2.19 -2.66 -11.88
CA LEU A 216 -1.59 -3.99 -11.99
C LEU A 216 -2.57 -5.05 -12.50
N ALA A 217 -3.81 -5.03 -12.02
CA ALA A 217 -4.82 -6.05 -12.30
C ALA A 217 -5.60 -5.80 -13.60
N TRP A 218 -5.74 -4.53 -14.00
CA TRP A 218 -6.58 -4.13 -15.14
C TRP A 218 -5.86 -3.30 -16.20
N GLY A 219 -4.60 -2.94 -16.00
CA GLY A 219 -3.85 -2.07 -16.92
C GLY A 219 -4.40 -0.65 -17.03
N LYS A 220 -5.23 -0.22 -16.07
CA LYS A 220 -5.93 1.06 -16.11
C LYS A 220 -5.21 2.09 -15.25
N VAL A 221 -4.71 3.14 -15.89
CA VAL A 221 -4.10 4.29 -15.20
C VAL A 221 -5.20 5.26 -14.79
N ASP A 222 -5.45 5.34 -13.49
CA ASP A 222 -6.29 6.37 -12.90
C ASP A 222 -5.43 7.12 -11.88
N GLY A 223 -4.90 8.28 -12.28
CA GLY A 223 -4.06 9.14 -11.44
C GLY A 223 -2.67 8.58 -11.10
N ILE A 224 -1.92 9.34 -10.30
CA ILE A 224 -0.57 8.99 -9.84
C ILE A 224 -0.67 8.41 -8.43
N VAL A 225 -0.03 7.26 -8.19
CA VAL A 225 0.07 6.65 -6.86
C VAL A 225 1.12 7.40 -6.05
N VAL A 226 0.67 8.34 -5.21
CA VAL A 226 1.55 9.13 -4.35
C VAL A 226 1.54 8.56 -2.93
N ASP A 227 2.73 8.43 -2.34
CA ASP A 227 2.89 8.08 -0.94
C ASP A 227 3.88 9.01 -0.21
N THR A 228 4.22 8.65 1.03
CA THR A 228 5.13 9.45 1.85
C THR A 228 6.55 9.50 1.28
N HIS A 229 6.98 8.51 0.49
CA HIS A 229 8.28 8.54 -0.19
C HIS A 229 8.27 9.53 -1.33
N VAL A 230 7.22 9.51 -2.17
CA VAL A 230 7.04 10.49 -3.25
C VAL A 230 6.94 11.91 -2.67
N HIS A 231 6.16 12.09 -1.60
CA HIS A 231 6.04 13.40 -0.95
C HIS A 231 7.38 13.90 -0.39
N ARG A 232 8.13 13.04 0.31
CA ARG A 232 9.47 13.39 0.82
C ARG A 232 10.46 13.67 -0.30
N LEU A 233 10.37 12.95 -1.42
CA LEU A 233 11.19 13.21 -2.60
C LEU A 233 10.85 14.58 -3.20
N ALA A 234 9.57 14.87 -3.42
CA ALA A 234 9.11 16.17 -3.90
C ALA A 234 9.62 17.34 -3.03
N GLN A 235 9.57 17.20 -1.70
CA GLN A 235 10.12 18.18 -0.77
C GLN A 235 11.64 18.37 -0.93
N ARG A 236 12.39 17.27 -1.11
CA ARG A 236 13.86 17.33 -1.34
C ARG A 236 14.22 17.96 -2.68
N LEU A 237 13.33 17.88 -3.67
CA LEU A 237 13.49 18.45 -5.00
C LEU A 237 12.91 19.86 -5.14
N ASP A 238 12.45 20.47 -4.04
CA ASP A 238 11.75 21.77 -4.00
C ASP A 238 10.61 21.87 -5.03
N LEU A 239 9.90 20.75 -5.23
CA LEU A 239 8.65 20.69 -5.99
C LEU A 239 7.52 21.14 -5.07
N LYS A 240 7.33 22.46 -4.98
CA LYS A 240 6.21 23.09 -4.26
C LYS A 240 4.91 23.05 -5.07
#